data_AF-A0A838N557-F1
#
_entry.id   AF-A0A838N557-F1
#
_cell.length_a   1.000
_cell.length_b   1.000
_cell.length_c   1.000
_cell.angle_alpha   90.00
_cell.angle_beta   90.00
_cell.angle_gamma   90.00
#
_symmetry.space_group_name_H-M   'P 1'
#
loop_
_entity.id
_entity.type
_entity.pdbx_description
1 polymer ?
#
loop_
_entity_poly.entity_id
_entity_poly.type
_entity_poly.pdbx_seq_one_letter_code
_entity_poly.pdbx_strand_id
1 'polypeptide(L)'
;LCKAFTAAAIIGAIFTTGCSNKKAADPMASVSGTATSKELKTLGPDAVAYVRLADITKDGVQGKTVVQHSFKPGADDAVPFELRFKAKQIDPKRDYALDIRVVDNGELVFITRGAQPVLTKGNPSDIDVKLEHAGSH
;
A
#
# COMPACT_ATOMS: atom_id res chain seq x y z
N LEU A 1 -54.62 15.93 33.61
CA LEU A 1 -55.74 15.96 32.64
C LEU A 1 -55.18 15.82 31.22
N CYS A 2 -54.99 14.61 30.73
CA CYS A 2 -55.13 14.23 29.31
C CYS A 2 -55.24 12.70 29.32
N LYS A 3 -56.34 12.20 28.76
CA LYS A 3 -56.91 10.88 29.06
C LYS A 3 -56.13 9.74 28.40
N ALA A 4 -56.02 8.66 29.15
CA ALA A 4 -55.61 7.33 28.70
C ALA A 4 -56.50 6.83 27.56
N PHE A 5 -55.88 6.19 26.57
CA PHE A 5 -56.55 5.29 25.65
C PHE A 5 -55.95 3.89 25.85
N THR A 6 -56.63 3.11 26.69
CA THR A 6 -56.37 1.70 26.91
C THR A 6 -57.09 0.91 25.83
N ALA A 7 -56.39 0.13 25.02
CA ALA A 7 -57.01 -0.91 24.21
C ALA A 7 -56.06 -2.08 23.92
N ALA A 8 -56.44 -3.23 24.47
CA ALA A 8 -56.33 -4.59 23.95
C ALA A 8 -54.96 -5.22 23.65
N ALA A 9 -54.77 -6.38 24.30
CA ALA A 9 -53.73 -7.38 24.13
C ALA A 9 -53.55 -7.88 22.68
N ILE A 10 -52.29 -8.03 22.26
CA ILE A 10 -51.87 -9.03 21.26
C ILE A 10 -50.57 -9.68 21.74
N ILE A 11 -50.64 -11.00 21.87
CA ILE A 11 -49.53 -11.92 22.16
C ILE A 11 -48.51 -11.84 21.01
N GLY A 12 -47.23 -11.65 21.35
CA GLY A 12 -46.17 -11.71 20.34
C GLY A 12 -44.81 -11.31 20.89
N ALA A 13 -44.19 -12.19 21.67
CA ALA A 13 -42.76 -12.07 21.95
C ALA A 13 -41.98 -12.35 20.65
N ILE A 14 -41.72 -11.30 19.88
CA ILE A 14 -40.87 -11.37 18.70
C ILE A 14 -39.42 -11.39 19.20
N PHE A 15 -38.82 -12.57 19.21
CA PHE A 15 -37.37 -12.73 19.29
C PHE A 15 -36.76 -12.08 18.04
N THR A 16 -36.30 -10.84 18.16
CA THR A 16 -35.46 -10.23 17.12
C THR A 16 -34.05 -10.80 17.24
N THR A 17 -33.82 -11.95 16.61
CA THR A 17 -32.48 -12.48 16.37
C THR A 17 -31.79 -11.53 15.39
N GLY A 18 -31.12 -10.51 15.92
CA GLY A 18 -30.28 -9.62 15.14
C GLY A 18 -29.04 -10.37 14.67
N CYS A 19 -29.10 -10.97 13.48
CA CYS A 19 -27.90 -11.38 12.75
C CYS A 19 -27.12 -10.11 12.40
N SER A 20 -26.17 -9.74 13.26
CA SER A 20 -25.17 -8.73 12.95
C SER A 20 -24.32 -9.26 11.79
N ASN A 21 -24.66 -8.86 10.56
CA ASN A 21 -23.85 -9.10 9.37
C ASN A 21 -22.54 -8.30 9.50
N LYS A 22 -21.57 -8.84 10.25
CA LYS A 22 -20.19 -8.37 10.19
C LYS A 22 -19.65 -8.79 8.82
N LYS A 23 -19.69 -7.86 7.86
CA LYS A 23 -18.99 -8.02 6.58
C LYS A 23 -17.52 -8.33 6.89
N ALA A 24 -17.05 -9.51 6.49
CA ALA A 24 -15.65 -9.87 6.64
C ALA A 24 -14.78 -8.82 5.94
N ALA A 25 -13.73 -8.36 6.63
CA ALA A 25 -12.76 -7.46 6.03
C ALA A 25 -12.04 -8.16 4.87
N ASP A 26 -11.69 -7.41 3.83
CA ASP A 26 -10.87 -7.94 2.74
C ASP A 26 -9.51 -8.40 3.30
N PRO A 27 -9.01 -9.60 2.92
CA PRO A 27 -7.67 -10.03 3.30
C PRO A 27 -6.60 -9.03 2.85
N MET A 28 -5.68 -8.71 3.75
CA MET A 28 -4.53 -7.85 3.48
C MET A 28 -3.30 -8.68 3.13
N ALA A 29 -2.45 -8.14 2.26
CA ALA A 29 -1.13 -8.65 1.90
C ALA A 29 -0.12 -7.49 1.88
N SER A 30 1.16 -7.81 1.77
CA SER A 30 2.22 -6.80 1.71
C SER A 30 3.37 -7.18 0.77
N VAL A 31 4.06 -6.15 0.29
CA VAL A 31 5.45 -6.26 -0.20
C VAL A 31 6.34 -5.54 0.81
N SER A 32 7.38 -6.21 1.28
CA SER A 32 8.38 -5.67 2.20
C SER A 32 9.76 -5.61 1.55
N GLY A 33 10.69 -4.95 2.22
CA GLY A 33 12.06 -4.91 1.74
C GLY A 33 12.90 -3.82 2.36
N THR A 34 14.10 -3.66 1.83
CA THR A 34 15.04 -2.61 2.23
C THR A 34 15.43 -1.78 1.01
N ALA A 35 15.25 -0.46 1.09
CA ALA A 35 15.75 0.47 0.11
C ALA A 35 17.16 0.95 0.52
N THR A 36 18.16 0.80 -0.36
CA THR A 36 19.56 1.10 -0.03
C THR A 36 20.18 2.11 -0.99
N SER A 37 20.90 3.07 -0.44
CA SER A 37 21.82 3.96 -1.17
C SER A 37 22.78 4.62 -0.18
N LYS A 38 24.05 4.77 -0.59
CA LYS A 38 25.11 5.38 0.23
C LYS A 38 24.89 6.86 0.51
N GLU A 39 24.03 7.50 -0.28
CA GLU A 39 23.82 8.94 -0.28
C GLU A 39 22.50 9.30 0.44
N LEU A 40 21.78 8.33 1.01
CA LEU A 40 20.58 8.63 1.81
C LEU A 40 20.87 9.47 3.05
N LYS A 41 22.08 9.37 3.60
CA LYS A 41 22.56 10.20 4.73
C LYS A 41 22.55 11.70 4.47
N THR A 42 22.48 12.14 3.21
CA THR A 42 22.51 13.56 2.85
C THR A 42 21.11 14.17 2.74
N LEU A 43 20.06 13.37 2.90
CA LEU A 43 18.68 13.83 2.80
C LEU A 43 18.35 14.88 3.86
N GLY A 44 17.64 15.92 3.42
CA GLY A 44 17.10 16.96 4.27
C GLY A 44 16.00 16.47 5.22
N PRO A 45 15.64 17.29 6.23
CA PRO A 45 14.62 16.93 7.21
C PRO A 45 13.21 16.80 6.60
N ASP A 46 12.98 17.35 5.41
CA ASP A 46 11.71 17.37 4.70
C ASP A 46 11.63 16.32 3.58
N ALA A 47 12.62 15.43 3.47
CA ALA A 47 12.62 14.36 2.49
C ALA A 47 11.43 13.40 2.68
N VAL A 48 10.83 12.97 1.56
CA VAL A 48 9.72 12.01 1.52
C VAL A 48 10.03 10.92 0.49
N ALA A 49 9.97 9.67 0.94
CA ALA A 49 10.05 8.51 0.09
C ALA A 49 8.65 8.02 -0.27
N TYR A 50 8.42 7.73 -1.54
CA TYR A 50 7.20 7.15 -2.08
C TYR A 50 7.52 5.75 -2.56
N VAL A 51 6.79 4.76 -2.05
CA VAL A 51 6.84 3.38 -2.54
C VAL A 51 5.54 3.08 -3.24
N ARG A 52 5.67 2.60 -4.47
CA ARG A 52 4.56 2.35 -5.37
C ARG A 52 4.61 0.91 -5.85
N LEU A 53 3.46 0.25 -5.81
CA LEU A 53 3.23 -1.01 -6.51
C LEU A 53 2.46 -0.69 -7.79
N ALA A 54 3.02 -1.09 -8.92
CA ALA A 54 2.43 -0.86 -10.25
C ALA A 54 2.15 -2.17 -10.98
N ASP A 55 1.04 -2.20 -11.72
CA ASP A 55 0.74 -3.23 -12.72
C ASP A 55 1.45 -2.86 -14.02
N ILE A 56 2.49 -3.62 -14.34
CA ILE A 56 3.40 -3.38 -15.45
C ILE A 56 3.10 -4.24 -16.68
N THR A 57 1.97 -4.97 -16.66
CA THR A 57 1.61 -5.95 -17.71
C THR A 57 1.55 -5.33 -19.11
N LYS A 58 1.13 -4.06 -19.22
CA LYS A 58 0.96 -3.36 -20.50
C LYS A 58 2.08 -2.35 -20.77
N ASP A 59 2.35 -1.49 -19.81
CA ASP A 59 3.17 -0.29 -20.01
C ASP A 59 4.57 -0.41 -19.38
N GLY A 60 4.97 -1.61 -18.97
CA GLY A 60 6.26 -1.85 -18.32
C GLY A 60 6.45 -0.95 -17.09
N VAL A 61 7.61 -0.32 -16.97
CA VAL A 61 7.97 0.56 -15.83
C VAL A 61 6.99 1.74 -15.62
N GLN A 62 6.22 2.13 -16.65
CA GLN A 62 5.19 3.17 -16.55
C GLN A 62 3.80 2.62 -16.21
N GLY A 63 3.74 1.41 -15.68
CA GLY A 63 2.51 0.70 -15.33
C GLY A 63 1.56 1.45 -14.39
N LYS A 64 0.31 0.99 -14.37
CA LYS A 64 -0.77 1.58 -13.57
C LYS A 64 -0.51 1.36 -12.08
N THR A 65 -0.58 2.43 -11.30
CA THR A 65 -0.51 2.37 -9.83
C THR A 65 -1.64 1.51 -9.24
N VAL A 66 -1.27 0.51 -8.44
CA VAL A 66 -2.17 -0.32 -7.64
C VAL A 66 -2.36 0.31 -6.26
N VAL A 67 -1.25 0.64 -5.61
CA VAL A 67 -1.17 1.34 -4.32
C VAL A 67 0.13 2.13 -4.26
N GLN A 68 0.13 3.22 -3.50
CA GLN A 68 1.32 4.00 -3.20
C GLN A 68 1.24 4.49 -1.77
N HIS A 69 2.33 4.35 -1.02
CA HIS A 69 2.47 4.94 0.31
C HIS A 69 3.70 5.84 0.35
N SER A 70 3.63 6.87 1.19
CA SER A 70 4.76 7.72 1.52
C SER A 70 5.26 7.42 2.93
N PHE A 71 6.56 7.51 3.14
CA PHE A 71 7.18 7.50 4.46
C PHE A 71 8.35 8.47 4.53
N LYS A 72 8.73 8.84 5.75
CA LYS A 72 9.95 9.61 5.98
C LYS A 72 11.15 8.67 5.93
N PRO A 73 12.08 8.83 4.95
CA PRO A 73 13.28 8.01 4.91
C PRO A 73 14.12 8.27 6.17
N GLY A 74 14.74 7.21 6.70
CA GLY A 74 15.67 7.33 7.82
C GLY A 74 16.97 8.04 7.42
N ALA A 75 17.83 8.30 8.41
CA ALA A 75 19.16 8.87 8.19
C ALA A 75 20.23 7.80 7.87
N ASP A 76 19.82 6.54 7.70
CA ASP A 76 20.69 5.41 7.41
C ASP A 76 20.80 5.15 5.90
N ASP A 77 21.85 4.46 5.48
CA ASP A 77 22.05 4.06 4.07
C ASP A 77 21.10 2.94 3.61
N ALA A 78 20.27 2.45 4.53
CA ALA A 78 19.33 1.36 4.35
C ALA A 78 18.04 1.68 5.10
N VAL A 79 16.92 1.74 4.39
CA VAL A 79 15.61 2.08 4.96
C VAL A 79 14.63 0.93 4.71
N PRO A 80 14.14 0.25 5.75
CA PRO A 80 13.13 -0.79 5.59
C PRO A 80 11.79 -0.16 5.19
N PHE A 81 11.02 -0.88 4.38
CA PHE A 81 9.67 -0.48 3.99
C PHE A 81 8.69 -1.66 4.05
N GLU A 82 7.41 -1.33 4.24
CA GLU A 82 6.30 -2.27 4.09
C GLU A 82 5.15 -1.58 3.35
N LEU A 83 4.74 -2.15 2.23
CA LEU A 83 3.63 -1.67 1.41
C LEU A 83 2.46 -2.65 1.50
N ARG A 84 1.44 -2.29 2.29
CA ARG A 84 0.22 -3.09 2.47
C ARG A 84 -0.85 -2.77 1.44
N PHE A 85 -1.55 -3.79 0.96
CA PHE A 85 -2.66 -3.69 0.02
C PHE A 85 -3.69 -4.80 0.24
N LYS A 86 -4.88 -4.65 -0.34
CA LYS A 86 -5.89 -5.71 -0.31
C LYS A 86 -5.53 -6.78 -1.33
N ALA A 87 -5.53 -8.05 -0.92
CA ALA A 87 -5.15 -9.17 -1.80
C ALA A 87 -5.95 -9.20 -3.12
N LYS A 88 -7.23 -8.78 -3.08
CA LYS A 88 -8.10 -8.69 -4.27
C LYS A 88 -7.68 -7.65 -5.32
N GLN A 89 -6.73 -6.76 -5.01
CA GLN A 89 -6.17 -5.81 -5.98
C GLN A 89 -5.16 -6.48 -6.92
N ILE A 90 -4.72 -7.70 -6.59
CA ILE A 90 -3.72 -8.46 -7.35
C ILE A 90 -4.41 -9.54 -8.19
N ASP A 91 -4.15 -9.51 -9.49
CA ASP A 91 -4.55 -10.55 -10.44
C ASP A 91 -3.33 -11.45 -10.70
N PRO A 92 -3.38 -12.75 -10.38
CA PRO A 92 -2.23 -13.65 -10.52
C PRO A 92 -1.73 -13.81 -11.95
N LYS A 93 -2.50 -13.38 -12.96
CA LYS A 93 -2.10 -13.44 -14.38
C LYS A 93 -1.28 -12.22 -14.84
N ARG A 94 -1.19 -11.18 -14.01
CA ARG A 94 -0.54 -9.90 -14.34
C ARG A 94 0.87 -9.83 -13.82
N ASP A 95 1.63 -8.86 -14.34
CA ASP A 95 2.98 -8.52 -13.88
C ASP A 95 2.92 -7.30 -12.98
N TYR A 96 3.60 -7.37 -11.84
CA TYR A 96 3.71 -6.27 -10.90
C TYR A 96 5.17 -5.92 -10.64
N ALA A 97 5.43 -4.63 -10.48
CA ALA A 97 6.73 -4.15 -10.03
C ALA A 97 6.60 -3.10 -8.93
N LEU A 98 7.63 -3.04 -8.11
CA LEU A 98 7.84 -1.99 -7.13
C LEU A 98 8.67 -0.86 -7.75
N ASP A 99 8.33 0.38 -7.42
CA ASP A 99 9.24 1.52 -7.61
C ASP A 99 9.25 2.39 -6.36
N ILE A 100 10.43 2.95 -6.10
CA ILE A 100 10.66 3.86 -4.99
C ILE A 100 11.20 5.17 -5.56
N ARG A 101 10.65 6.28 -5.09
CA ARG A 101 11.07 7.64 -5.43
C ARG A 101 11.29 8.42 -4.15
N VAL A 102 12.41 9.12 -4.04
CA VAL A 102 12.68 10.00 -2.91
C VAL A 102 12.70 11.43 -3.41
N VAL A 103 11.86 12.26 -2.81
CA VAL A 103 11.77 13.69 -3.09
C VAL A 103 12.33 14.44 -1.88
N ASP A 104 13.24 15.36 -2.11
CA ASP A 104 13.81 16.22 -1.08
C ASP A 104 13.74 17.68 -1.56
N ASN A 105 13.24 18.58 -0.71
CA ASN A 105 12.98 19.99 -1.05
C ASN A 105 12.20 20.19 -2.37
N GLY A 106 11.31 19.25 -2.72
CA GLY A 106 10.51 19.29 -3.94
C GLY A 106 11.20 18.73 -5.20
N GLU A 107 12.44 18.28 -5.10
CA GLU A 107 13.21 17.69 -6.20
C GLU A 107 13.30 16.17 -6.07
N LEU A 108 13.14 15.45 -7.18
CA LEU A 108 13.38 14.01 -7.23
C LEU A 108 14.88 13.74 -7.13
N VAL A 109 15.34 13.26 -5.98
CA VAL A 109 16.76 13.03 -5.70
C VAL A 109 17.18 11.59 -5.92
N PHE A 110 16.31 10.63 -5.57
CA PHE A 110 16.55 9.20 -5.78
C PHE A 110 15.38 8.48 -6.46
N ILE A 111 15.69 7.45 -7.23
CA ILE A 111 14.73 6.57 -7.87
C ILE A 111 15.28 5.15 -7.99
N THR A 112 14.39 4.16 -8.02
CA THR A 112 14.73 2.79 -8.42
C THR A 112 15.00 2.70 -9.92
N ARG A 113 16.07 1.98 -10.33
CA ARG A 113 16.37 1.75 -11.76
C ARG A 113 15.74 0.45 -12.28
N GLY A 114 15.12 0.53 -13.44
CA GLY A 114 14.49 -0.62 -14.10
C GLY A 114 13.25 -1.13 -13.37
N ALA A 115 12.70 -2.24 -13.87
CA ALA A 115 11.60 -2.92 -13.18
C ALA A 115 12.14 -3.70 -11.98
N GLN A 116 11.43 -3.64 -10.84
CA GLN A 116 11.64 -4.53 -9.68
C GLN A 116 10.44 -5.48 -9.55
N PRO A 117 10.44 -6.64 -10.22
CA PRO A 117 9.28 -7.52 -10.26
C PRO A 117 8.95 -8.11 -8.88
N VAL A 118 7.65 -8.16 -8.53
CA VAL A 118 7.16 -8.68 -7.24
C VAL A 118 5.86 -9.47 -7.38
N LEU A 119 5.54 -10.27 -6.37
CA LEU A 119 4.26 -10.97 -6.13
C LEU A 119 3.90 -12.13 -7.06
N THR A 120 3.81 -11.89 -8.36
CA THR A 120 3.28 -12.87 -9.32
C THR A 120 4.38 -13.56 -10.11
N LYS A 121 4.05 -14.68 -10.77
CA LYS A 121 4.98 -15.44 -11.62
C LYS A 121 6.27 -15.90 -10.90
N GLY A 122 6.17 -16.17 -9.61
CA GLY A 122 7.30 -16.61 -8.78
C GLY A 122 8.19 -15.47 -8.28
N ASN A 123 7.86 -14.21 -8.58
CA ASN A 123 8.56 -13.06 -8.03
C ASN A 123 8.32 -12.92 -6.52
N PRO A 124 9.30 -12.39 -5.76
CA PRO A 124 9.21 -12.35 -4.31
C PRO A 124 8.21 -11.29 -3.83
N SER A 125 7.78 -11.43 -2.58
CA SER A 125 7.07 -10.37 -1.83
C SER A 125 8.00 -9.62 -0.85
N ASP A 126 9.27 -10.01 -0.77
CA ASP A 126 10.30 -9.38 0.04
C ASP A 126 11.53 -9.12 -0.87
N ILE A 127 11.97 -7.86 -0.96
CA ILE A 127 12.97 -7.47 -1.95
C ILE A 127 13.92 -6.38 -1.46
N ASP A 128 15.21 -6.55 -1.69
CA ASP A 128 16.19 -5.48 -1.54
C ASP A 128 16.25 -4.62 -2.80
N VAL A 129 16.08 -3.32 -2.62
CA VAL A 129 16.01 -2.35 -3.72
C VAL A 129 17.17 -1.37 -3.59
N LYS A 130 17.95 -1.24 -4.65
CA LYS A 130 18.97 -0.19 -4.75
C LYS A 130 18.36 1.08 -5.34
N LEU A 131 18.61 2.20 -4.68
CA LEU A 131 18.24 3.53 -5.17
C LEU A 131 19.43 4.17 -5.90
N GLU A 132 19.12 4.91 -6.95
CA GLU A 132 20.08 5.67 -7.75
C GLU A 132 19.67 7.13 -7.82
N HIS A 133 20.63 8.03 -8.05
CA HIS A 133 20.32 9.44 -8.26
C HIS A 133 19.52 9.63 -9.55
N ALA A 134 18.52 10.50 -9.50
CA ALA A 134 17.59 10.71 -10.61
C ALA A 134 18.24 11.26 -11.90
N GLY A 135 19.49 11.74 -11.85
CA GLY A 135 20.26 12.23 -12.98
C GLY A 135 21.41 11.33 -13.45
N SER A 136 21.59 10.15 -12.86
CA SER A 136 22.69 9.22 -13.21
C SER A 136 22.30 8.35 -14.42
N HIS A 137 22.74 8.73 -15.63
CA HIS A 137 22.59 7.92 -16.84
C HIS A 137 23.74 6.94 -17.06
#